data_AF-A0A2K9ADB8-F1
#
_entry.id   AF-A0A2K9ADB8-F1
#
_cell.length_a   1.000
_cell.length_b   1.000
_cell.length_c   1.000
_cell.angle_alpha   90.00
_cell.angle_beta   90.00
_cell.angle_gamma   90.00
#
_symmetry.space_group_name_H-M   'P 1'
#
loop_
_entity.id
_entity.type
_entity.pdbx_description
1 polymer ?
#
loop_
_entity_poly.entity_id
_entity_poly.type
_entity_poly.pdbx_seq_one_letter_code
_entity_poly.pdbx_strand_id
1 'polypeptide(L)'
;MIDFKELIMRKIKNMNGEYVELVSGDIHREIGGYPGSNHRMPSCCNAMRDLMYNDDEVLYSPKKGNGATLKIRYYKKNHKH
;
A
#
# COMPACT_ATOMS: atom_id res chain seq x y z
N MET A 1 -2.41 8.91 15.35
CA MET A 1 -1.34 8.11 14.73
C MET A 1 -1.93 7.60 13.42
N ILE A 2 -1.39 8.01 12.27
CA ILE A 2 -1.93 7.59 10.97
C ILE A 2 -1.66 6.10 10.79
N ASP A 3 -2.70 5.32 10.49
CA ASP A 3 -2.58 3.89 10.22
C ASP A 3 -2.20 3.63 8.75
N PHE A 4 -1.63 2.45 8.46
CA PHE A 4 -1.30 2.04 7.09
C PHE A 4 -2.51 2.11 6.16
N LYS A 5 -3.68 1.63 6.61
CA LYS A 5 -4.89 1.64 5.77
C LYS A 5 -5.34 3.07 5.47
N GLU A 6 -5.30 3.95 6.47
CA GLU A 6 -5.67 5.37 6.32
C GLU A 6 -4.78 6.08 5.29
N LEU A 7 -3.47 5.89 5.37
CA LEU A 7 -2.54 6.50 4.42
C LEU A 7 -2.75 5.97 3.00
N ILE A 8 -2.92 4.66 2.83
CA ILE A 8 -3.14 4.03 1.52
C ILE A 8 -4.43 4.55 0.90
N MET A 9 -5.53 4.55 1.66
CA MET A 9 -6.82 5.09 1.20
C MET A 9 -6.73 6.57 0.83
N ARG A 10 -6.00 7.38 1.61
CA ARG A 10 -5.76 8.80 1.28
C ARG A 10 -5.05 8.95 -0.06
N LYS A 11 -4.06 8.11 -0.37
CA LYS A 11 -3.36 8.15 -1.66
C LYS A 11 -4.25 7.70 -2.82
N ILE A 12 -5.05 6.64 -2.64
CA ILE A 12 -6.00 6.17 -3.65
C ILE A 12 -7.07 7.25 -3.94
N LYS A 13 -7.62 7.89 -2.91
CA LYS A 13 -8.66 8.94 -3.07
C LYS A 13 -8.11 10.21 -3.74
N ASN A 14 -6.86 10.58 -3.45
CA ASN A 14 -6.24 11.80 -4.00
C ASN A 14 -5.43 11.56 -5.30
N MET A 15 -5.51 10.38 -5.90
CA MET A 15 -4.74 10.12 -7.12
C MET A 15 -5.33 10.84 -8.33
N ASN A 16 -4.42 11.25 -9.21
CA ASN A 16 -4.74 11.73 -10.55
C ASN A 16 -4.77 10.55 -11.51
N GLY A 17 -5.82 10.43 -12.34
CA GLY A 17 -6.00 9.34 -13.29
C GLY A 17 -6.80 8.15 -12.76
N GLU A 18 -6.77 7.05 -13.53
CA GLU A 18 -7.61 5.87 -13.31
C GLU A 18 -7.02 4.85 -12.33
N TYR A 19 -5.72 4.94 -12.02
CA TYR A 19 -5.06 4.05 -11.07
C TYR A 19 -3.87 4.73 -10.39
N VAL A 20 -3.41 4.16 -9.28
CA VAL A 20 -2.16 4.50 -8.60
C VAL A 20 -1.38 3.24 -8.26
N GLU A 21 -0.06 3.31 -8.40
CA GLU A 21 0.84 2.26 -7.95
C GLU A 21 1.48 2.65 -6.63
N LEU A 22 1.33 1.82 -5.61
CA LEU A 22 1.89 2.06 -4.29
C LEU A 22 2.90 0.97 -3.96
N VAL A 23 4.02 1.39 -3.37
CA VAL A 23 5.10 0.53 -2.92
C VAL A 23 5.15 0.54 -1.39
N SER A 24 5.13 -0.64 -0.78
CA SER A 24 5.13 -0.83 0.69
C SER A 24 6.26 -0.09 1.40
N GLY A 25 7.47 -0.06 0.84
CA GLY A 25 8.60 0.66 1.43
C GLY A 25 8.38 2.17 1.54
N ASP A 26 7.69 2.77 0.56
CA ASP A 26 7.40 4.20 0.55
C ASP A 26 6.28 4.55 1.53
N ILE A 27 5.22 3.73 1.58
CA ILE A 27 4.15 3.86 2.58
C ILE A 27 4.72 3.77 3.99
N HIS A 28 5.62 2.82 4.24
CA HIS A 28 6.21 2.62 5.55
C HIS A 28 7.17 3.74 5.97
N ARG A 29 7.86 4.36 5.01
CA ARG A 29 8.70 5.53 5.25
C ARG A 29 7.86 6.76 5.59
N GLU A 30 6.73 6.97 4.90
CA GLU A 30 5.87 8.14 5.09
C GLU A 30 5.13 8.15 6.45
N ILE A 31 4.78 6.97 6.99
CA ILE A 31 4.26 6.85 8.36
C ILE A 31 5.36 7.13 9.43
N GLY A 32 6.63 7.21 9.04
CA GLY A 32 7.75 7.47 9.94
C GLY A 32 8.26 6.21 10.65
N GLY A 33 7.92 5.02 10.17
CA GLY A 33 8.33 3.75 10.77
C GLY A 33 9.59 3.12 10.16
N TYR A 34 10.09 3.61 9.01
CA TYR A 34 11.20 2.99 8.29
C TYR A 34 12.22 3.97 7.68
N PRO A 35 13.54 3.64 7.73
CA PRO A 35 14.12 2.55 8.51
C PRO A 35 14.06 2.87 10.01
N GLY A 36 13.55 1.93 10.81
CA GLY A 36 13.36 2.08 12.24
C GLY A 36 13.13 0.71 12.88
N SER A 37 13.38 0.59 14.18
CA SER A 37 13.30 -0.66 14.96
C SER A 37 11.91 -1.29 15.00
N ASN A 38 10.88 -0.59 14.52
CA ASN A 38 9.52 -1.08 14.47
C ASN A 38 9.29 -1.83 13.14
N HIS A 39 9.55 -3.13 13.15
CA HIS A 39 9.41 -4.07 12.02
C HIS A 39 7.95 -4.29 11.55
N ARG A 40 7.17 -3.22 11.37
CA ARG A 40 5.75 -3.27 10.97
C ARG A 40 5.55 -3.52 9.47
N MET A 41 6.58 -4.03 8.78
CA MET A 41 6.51 -4.36 7.35
C MET A 41 5.44 -5.40 7.02
N PRO A 42 5.24 -6.49 7.79
CA PRO A 42 4.11 -7.39 7.58
C PRO A 42 2.77 -6.67 7.70
N SER A 43 2.60 -5.78 8.68
CA SER A 43 1.38 -4.99 8.82
C SER A 43 1.15 -4.04 7.64
N CYS A 44 2.20 -3.39 7.13
CA CYS A 44 2.13 -2.57 5.92
C CYS A 44 1.69 -3.38 4.70
N CYS A 45 2.33 -4.54 4.48
CA CYS A 45 2.03 -5.40 3.34
C CYS A 45 0.63 -6.00 3.43
N ASN A 46 0.20 -6.41 4.62
CA ASN A 46 -1.16 -6.90 4.85
C ASN A 46 -2.18 -5.79 4.63
N ALA A 47 -1.95 -4.57 5.17
CA ALA A 47 -2.85 -3.44 4.95
C ALA A 47 -3.01 -3.10 3.45
N MET A 48 -1.93 -3.20 2.66
CA MET A 48 -2.02 -3.03 1.21
C MET A 48 -2.89 -4.12 0.58
N ARG A 49 -2.66 -5.40 0.88
CA ARG A 49 -3.46 -6.51 0.32
C ARG A 49 -4.92 -6.48 0.76
N ASP A 50 -5.18 -6.15 2.02
CA ASP A 50 -6.53 -6.04 2.58
C ASP A 50 -7.36 -4.95 1.89
N LEU A 51 -6.69 -3.92 1.35
CA LEU A 51 -7.34 -2.83 0.63
C LEU A 51 -7.46 -3.10 -0.86
N MET A 52 -6.95 -4.23 -1.37
CA MET A 52 -7.20 -4.59 -2.76
C MET A 52 -8.67 -4.96 -2.95
N TYR A 53 -9.24 -4.57 -4.10
CA TYR A 53 -10.59 -4.94 -4.48
C TYR A 53 -10.69 -5.19 -5.99
N ASN A 54 -11.49 -6.18 -6.39
CA ASN A 54 -11.74 -6.55 -7.79
C ASN A 54 -10.45 -6.62 -8.64
N ASP A 55 -10.36 -5.76 -9.64
CA ASP A 55 -9.32 -5.71 -10.67
C ASP A 55 -8.00 -5.06 -10.19
N ASP A 56 -7.83 -4.79 -8.90
CA ASP A 56 -6.54 -4.32 -8.38
C ASP A 56 -5.44 -5.38 -8.56
N GLU A 57 -4.23 -4.95 -8.89
CA GLU A 57 -3.17 -5.85 -9.36
C GLU A 57 -1.93 -5.82 -8.46
N VAL A 58 -1.41 -6.99 -8.08
CA VAL A 58 -0.06 -7.11 -7.52
C VAL A 58 0.94 -7.08 -8.67
N LEU A 59 1.59 -5.93 -8.90
CA LEU A 59 2.59 -5.78 -9.96
C LEU A 59 3.93 -6.42 -9.60
N TYR A 60 4.27 -6.44 -8.31
CA TYR A 60 5.47 -7.08 -7.82
C TYR A 60 5.27 -7.56 -6.39
N SER A 61 5.69 -8.79 -6.09
CA SER A 61 5.74 -9.33 -4.74
C SER A 61 7.15 -9.84 -4.40
N PRO A 62 7.69 -9.54 -3.20
CA PRO A 62 8.92 -10.14 -2.70
C PRO A 62 8.84 -11.67 -2.68
N LYS A 63 9.97 -12.37 -2.84
CA LYS A 63 10.05 -13.85 -2.80
C LYS A 63 9.46 -14.46 -1.51
N LYS A 64 9.51 -13.73 -0.40
CA LYS A 64 8.96 -14.14 0.91
C LYS A 64 7.54 -13.59 1.17
N GLY A 65 6.87 -13.05 0.16
CA GLY A 65 5.55 -12.42 0.27
C GLY A 65 5.60 -11.00 0.84
N ASN A 66 6.05 -10.84 2.09
CA ASN A 66 6.15 -9.52 2.73
C ASN A 66 7.52 -8.89 2.55
N GLY A 67 7.56 -7.58 2.31
CA GLY A 67 8.81 -6.84 2.13
C GLY A 67 8.61 -5.51 1.42
N ALA A 68 9.56 -4.60 1.61
CA ALA A 68 9.51 -3.19 1.18
C ALA A 68 9.38 -2.98 -0.34
N THR A 69 9.51 -4.04 -1.14
CA THR A 69 9.39 -4.00 -2.59
C THR A 69 8.00 -4.40 -3.09
N LEU A 70 7.07 -4.83 -2.23
CA LEU A 70 5.67 -5.11 -2.63
C LEU A 70 5.09 -3.88 -3.32
N LYS A 71 4.63 -4.05 -4.56
CA LYS A 71 4.00 -3.03 -5.40
C LYS A 71 2.62 -3.49 -5.83
N ILE A 72 1.60 -2.68 -5.53
CA ILE A 72 0.21 -2.94 -5.90
C ILE A 72 -0.32 -1.74 -6.67
N ARG A 73 -1.05 -2.02 -7.75
CA ARG A 73 -1.84 -1.05 -8.51
C ARG A 73 -3.27 -1.09 -8.03
N TYR A 74 -3.78 0.06 -7.59
CA TYR A 74 -5.18 0.26 -7.20
C TYR A 74 -5.90 1.09 -8.25
N TYR A 75 -7.06 0.62 -8.71
CA TYR A 75 -7.87 1.35 -9.68
C TYR A 75 -8.92 2.22 -9.00
N LYS A 76 -9.14 3.43 -9.53
CA LYS A 76 -10.05 4.42 -8.95
C LYS A 76 -11.44 3.86 -8.82
N LYS A 77 -11.91 3.21 -9.89
CA LYS A 77 -13.25 2.61 -10.00
C LYS A 77 -13.57 1.64 -8.87
N ASN A 78 -12.57 0.99 -8.27
CA ASN A 78 -12.74 0.01 -7.21
C ASN A 78 -12.90 0.65 -5.82
N HIS A 79 -12.51 1.92 -5.67
CA HIS A 79 -12.40 2.62 -4.38
C HIS A 79 -13.24 3.91 -4.32
N LYS A 80 -14.22 4.03 -5.22
CA LYS A 80 -15.23 5.11 -5.21
C LYS A 80 -16.32 4.80 -4.17
N HIS A 81 -16.04 5.09 -2.91
CA HIS A 81 -17.02 5.20 -1.83
C HIS A 81 -16.89 6.56 -1.14
#